data_AF-A0A7S0TJA6-F1
#
_entry.id   AF-A0A7S0TJA6-F1
#
_cell.length_a   1.000
_cell.length_b   1.000
_cell.length_c   1.000
_cell.angle_alpha   90.00
_cell.angle_beta   90.00
_cell.angle_gamma   90.00
#
_symmetry.space_group_name_H-M   'P 1'
#
loop_
_entity.id
_entity.type
_entity.pdbx_description
1 polymer ?
#
loop_
_entity_poly.entity_id
_entity_poly.type
_entity_poly.pdbx_seq_one_letter_code
_entity_poly.pdbx_strand_id
1 'polypeptide(L)'
;MSKFYMAPLTGTENHVSANELLRHRVTQNDILRHKTRLKNMKPSIDNKPPQSSMLKHLVTNRKKKEIEFQRYSEIERENYRLLDKMSKIMVRGAANSVFGLHSNLNCPALDGEKARTRKTRILLEENQVMLRRILQTKPYYSTMEWDRHTEKTDELMGQMCRYPVRLAKNQGDSSSLHHGDTTAVSDTASQASSRLGSSRP
;
A
#
# COMPACT_ATOMS: atom_id res chain seq x y z
N MET A 1 3.72 46.31 -41.68
CA MET A 1 2.39 46.97 -41.52
C MET A 1 1.41 45.94 -40.98
N SER A 2 0.96 46.11 -39.73
CA SER A 2 -0.02 45.22 -39.11
C SER A 2 -1.36 45.39 -39.81
N LYS A 3 -1.83 44.35 -40.52
CA LYS A 3 -3.15 44.34 -41.16
C LYS A 3 -4.18 44.16 -40.05
N PHE A 4 -4.77 45.27 -39.59
CA PHE A 4 -5.91 45.21 -38.67
C PHE A 4 -7.09 44.57 -39.39
N TYR A 5 -7.65 43.51 -38.79
CA TYR A 5 -8.80 42.80 -39.33
C TYR A 5 -10.02 43.73 -39.39
N MET A 6 -10.56 43.92 -40.59
CA MET A 6 -11.87 44.51 -40.86
C MET A 6 -12.80 43.37 -41.25
N ALA A 7 -13.95 43.25 -40.60
CA ALA A 7 -14.96 42.28 -41.01
C ALA A 7 -15.40 42.58 -42.46
N PRO A 8 -15.52 41.59 -43.35
CA PRO A 8 -16.01 41.79 -44.70
C PRO A 8 -17.46 42.29 -44.66
N LEU A 9 -17.86 43.13 -45.62
CA LEU A 9 -19.24 43.62 -45.69
C LEU A 9 -20.18 42.44 -45.99
N THR A 10 -20.92 42.00 -44.98
CA THR A 10 -21.86 40.86 -45.09
C THR A 10 -23.25 41.29 -45.58
N GLY A 11 -23.44 42.59 -45.88
CA GLY A 11 -24.68 43.14 -46.43
C GLY A 11 -25.79 43.42 -45.40
N THR A 12 -25.59 43.02 -44.14
CA THR A 12 -26.56 43.18 -43.06
C THR A 12 -26.22 44.30 -42.07
N GLU A 13 -25.19 45.10 -42.37
CA GLU A 13 -24.58 46.05 -41.43
C GLU A 13 -24.95 47.50 -41.76
N ASN A 14 -25.46 48.23 -40.76
CA ASN A 14 -25.69 49.68 -40.82
C ASN A 14 -24.35 50.42 -40.79
N HIS A 15 -23.80 50.73 -41.95
CA HIS A 15 -22.53 51.45 -42.08
C HIS A 15 -22.77 52.95 -42.22
N VAL A 16 -21.95 53.75 -41.52
CA VAL A 16 -22.08 55.22 -41.46
C VAL A 16 -21.78 55.88 -42.82
N SER A 17 -21.00 55.22 -43.69
CA SER A 17 -20.60 55.74 -45.00
C SER A 17 -20.00 54.65 -45.90
N ALA A 18 -20.15 54.79 -47.23
CA ALA A 18 -19.50 53.96 -48.25
C ALA A 18 -17.98 54.24 -48.41
N ASN A 19 -17.43 55.23 -47.69
CA ASN A 19 -16.01 55.57 -47.73
C ASN A 19 -15.19 54.69 -46.77
N GLU A 20 -14.23 53.93 -47.32
CA GLU A 20 -13.39 52.96 -46.60
C GLU A 20 -12.56 53.59 -45.46
N LEU A 21 -12.07 54.82 -45.63
CA LEU A 21 -11.30 55.52 -44.58
C LEU A 21 -12.16 55.83 -43.35
N LEU A 22 -13.41 56.26 -43.59
CA LEU A 22 -14.36 56.55 -42.52
C LEU A 22 -14.76 55.27 -41.79
N ARG A 23 -15.00 54.19 -42.55
CA ARG A 23 -15.27 52.86 -41.99
C ARG A 23 -14.13 52.34 -41.13
N HIS A 24 -12.89 52.50 -41.59
CA HIS A 24 -11.71 52.14 -40.81
C HIS A 24 -11.68 52.92 -39.49
N ARG A 25 -11.84 54.26 -39.54
CA ARG A 25 -11.82 55.10 -38.33
C ARG A 25 -12.95 54.74 -37.34
N VAL A 26 -14.17 54.51 -37.82
CA VAL A 26 -15.32 54.15 -36.97
C VAL A 26 -15.08 52.81 -36.28
N THR A 27 -14.66 51.79 -37.04
CA THR A 27 -14.40 50.46 -36.47
C THR A 27 -13.23 50.49 -35.47
N GLN A 28 -12.18 51.28 -35.74
CA GLN A 28 -11.10 51.48 -34.78
C GLN A 28 -11.61 52.12 -33.48
N ASN A 29 -12.44 53.16 -33.58
CA ASN A 29 -13.07 53.78 -32.42
C ASN A 29 -13.98 52.81 -31.66
N ASP A 30 -14.71 51.93 -32.37
CA ASP A 30 -15.56 50.92 -31.77
C ASP A 30 -14.75 49.84 -31.04
N ILE A 31 -13.64 49.39 -31.64
CA ILE A 31 -12.68 48.47 -31.02
C ILE A 31 -12.07 49.11 -29.78
N LEU A 32 -11.65 50.38 -29.86
CA LEU A 32 -11.10 51.10 -28.72
C LEU A 32 -12.15 51.24 -27.61
N ARG A 33 -13.39 51.61 -27.96
CA ARG A 33 -14.51 51.71 -27.02
C ARG A 33 -14.85 50.34 -26.40
N HIS A 34 -14.76 49.26 -27.16
CA HIS A 34 -14.97 47.91 -26.65
C HIS A 34 -13.85 47.51 -25.67
N LYS A 35 -12.59 47.77 -26.02
CA LYS A 35 -11.44 47.51 -25.15
C LYS A 35 -11.50 48.32 -23.85
N THR A 36 -11.90 49.59 -23.90
CA THR A 36 -12.06 50.41 -22.70
C THR A 36 -13.20 49.89 -21.81
N ARG A 37 -14.33 49.46 -22.41
CA ARG A 37 -15.41 48.79 -21.67
C ARG A 37 -14.94 47.50 -21.00
N LEU A 38 -14.22 46.63 -21.72
CA LEU A 38 -13.67 45.40 -21.16
C LEU A 38 -12.70 45.67 -19.99
N LYS A 39 -11.82 46.68 -20.13
CA LYS A 39 -10.87 47.05 -19.08
C LYS A 39 -11.56 47.57 -17.82
N ASN A 40 -12.68 48.28 -17.98
CA ASN A 40 -13.42 48.89 -16.88
C ASN A 40 -14.56 47.99 -16.34
N MET A 41 -14.79 46.84 -16.98
CA MET A 41 -15.84 45.90 -16.58
C MET A 41 -15.48 45.26 -15.24
N LYS A 42 -16.39 45.31 -14.28
CA LYS A 42 -16.22 44.62 -13.00
C LYS A 42 -16.37 43.11 -13.21
N PRO A 43 -15.49 42.27 -12.63
CA PRO A 43 -15.67 40.82 -12.68
C PRO A 43 -16.97 40.43 -11.97
N SER A 44 -17.76 39.57 -12.60
CA SER A 44 -19.04 39.09 -12.04
C SER A 44 -18.86 37.98 -11.00
N ILE A 45 -17.69 37.34 -10.99
CA ILE A 45 -17.35 36.20 -10.11
C ILE A 45 -16.04 36.53 -9.41
N ASP A 46 -15.97 36.23 -8.12
CA ASP A 46 -14.72 36.33 -7.38
C ASP A 46 -13.76 35.21 -7.80
N ASN A 47 -12.62 35.61 -8.39
CA ASN A 47 -11.55 34.70 -8.81
C ASN A 47 -10.37 34.68 -7.82
N LYS A 48 -10.54 35.26 -6.62
CA LYS A 48 -9.49 35.19 -5.60
C LYS A 48 -9.34 33.76 -5.08
N PRO A 49 -8.10 33.31 -4.80
CA PRO A 49 -7.91 32.02 -4.18
C PRO A 49 -8.59 32.01 -2.79
N PRO A 50 -9.26 30.91 -2.41
CA PRO A 50 -9.93 30.84 -1.12
C PRO A 50 -8.91 30.93 0.02
N GLN A 51 -9.31 31.51 1.15
CA GLN A 51 -8.47 31.61 2.35
C GLN A 51 -7.92 30.25 2.82
N SER A 52 -8.66 29.17 2.50
CA SER A 52 -8.24 27.79 2.75
C SER A 52 -6.90 27.43 2.10
N SER A 53 -6.60 28.00 0.93
CA SER A 53 -5.33 27.75 0.22
C SER A 53 -4.09 28.22 0.97
N MET A 54 -4.24 29.12 1.97
CA MET A 54 -3.12 29.64 2.77
C MET A 54 -2.82 28.79 4.02
N LEU A 55 -3.63 27.75 4.32
CA LEU A 55 -3.34 26.88 5.46
C LEU A 55 -2.14 25.98 5.17
N LYS A 56 -1.14 26.04 6.06
CA LYS A 56 0.13 25.31 5.94
C LYS A 56 -0.04 23.80 5.68
N HIS A 57 -1.09 23.19 6.24
CA HIS A 57 -1.37 21.76 6.09
C HIS A 57 -1.99 21.38 4.73
N LEU A 58 -2.54 22.34 3.98
CA LEU A 58 -3.01 22.15 2.60
C LEU A 58 -1.90 22.44 1.58
N VAL A 59 -1.00 23.37 1.89
CA VAL A 59 0.16 23.71 1.06
C VAL A 59 1.24 22.62 1.11
N THR A 60 1.46 22.02 2.28
CA THR A 60 2.52 21.03 2.49
C THR A 60 1.97 19.64 2.74
N ASN A 61 2.28 18.71 1.84
CA ASN A 61 2.05 17.28 2.09
C ASN A 61 3.11 16.73 3.07
N ARG A 62 2.80 16.75 4.37
CA ARG A 62 3.70 16.28 5.44
C ARG A 62 4.11 14.82 5.24
N LYS A 63 3.18 13.95 4.84
CA LYS A 63 3.45 12.52 4.61
C LYS A 63 4.47 12.31 3.49
N LYS A 64 4.37 13.10 2.41
CA LYS A 64 5.36 13.05 1.32
C LYS A 64 6.76 13.41 1.83
N LYS A 65 6.88 14.50 2.60
CA LYS A 65 8.17 14.93 3.19
C LYS A 65 8.75 13.87 4.13
N GLU A 66 7.91 13.24 4.95
CA GLU A 66 8.31 12.16 5.85
C GLU A 66 8.88 10.96 5.07
N ILE A 67 8.19 10.51 4.03
CA ILE A 67 8.63 9.38 3.19
C ILE A 67 9.95 9.72 2.49
N GLU A 68 10.08 10.95 1.99
CA GLU A 68 11.29 11.42 1.34
C GLU A 68 12.48 11.47 2.32
N PHE A 69 12.26 11.97 3.53
CA PHE A 69 13.26 11.93 4.60
C PHE A 69 13.69 10.50 4.96
N GLN A 70 12.73 9.57 5.10
CA GLN A 70 13.03 8.16 5.38
C GLN A 70 13.88 7.53 4.27
N ARG A 71 13.55 7.79 2.99
CA ARG A 71 14.34 7.31 1.85
C ARG A 71 15.77 7.84 1.87
N TYR A 72 15.96 9.14 2.11
CA TYR A 72 17.30 9.71 2.19
C TYR A 72 18.10 9.13 3.36
N SER A 73 17.48 8.95 4.52
CA SER A 73 18.12 8.33 5.69
C SER A 73 18.58 6.89 5.41
N GLU A 74 17.77 6.12 4.68
CA GLU A 74 18.15 4.77 4.24
C GLU A 74 19.36 4.80 3.29
N ILE A 75 19.34 5.69 2.29
CA ILE A 75 20.44 5.87 1.33
C ILE A 75 21.72 6.27 2.07
N GLU A 76 21.67 7.20 3.00
CA GLU A 76 22.84 7.63 3.78
C GLU A 76 23.41 6.48 4.61
N ARG A 77 22.55 5.71 5.29
CA ARG A 77 22.97 4.52 6.06
C ARG A 77 23.66 3.48 5.17
N GLU A 78 23.12 3.22 3.99
CA GLU A 78 23.70 2.32 2.98
C GLU A 78 25.06 2.84 2.49
N ASN A 79 25.17 4.14 2.21
CA ASN A 79 26.41 4.79 1.79
C ASN A 79 27.49 4.69 2.87
N TYR A 80 27.16 4.95 4.14
CA TYR A 80 28.09 4.76 5.25
C TYR A 80 28.56 3.30 5.36
N ARG A 81 27.64 2.34 5.21
CA ARG A 81 27.99 0.91 5.23
C ARG A 81 28.91 0.52 4.07
N LEU A 82 28.70 1.09 2.89
CA LEU A 82 29.56 0.86 1.73
C LEU A 82 30.96 1.44 1.98
N LEU A 83 31.05 2.68 2.44
CA LEU A 83 32.31 3.36 2.74
C LEU A 83 33.12 2.63 3.82
N ASP A 84 32.46 2.17 4.89
CA ASP A 84 33.10 1.35 5.93
C ASP A 84 33.71 0.06 5.35
N LYS A 85 32.97 -0.64 4.48
CA LYS A 85 33.49 -1.85 3.81
C LYS A 85 34.65 -1.53 2.88
N MET A 86 34.55 -0.47 2.08
CA MET A 86 35.62 -0.04 1.17
C MET A 86 36.88 0.35 1.96
N SER A 87 36.72 1.10 3.04
CA SER A 87 37.81 1.46 3.95
C SER A 87 38.50 0.21 4.52
N LYS A 88 37.73 -0.77 5.00
CA LYS A 88 38.29 -2.05 5.49
C LYS A 88 39.06 -2.82 4.43
N ILE A 89 38.57 -2.82 3.18
CA ILE A 89 39.27 -3.44 2.04
C ILE A 89 40.58 -2.69 1.76
N MET A 90 40.54 -1.36 1.73
CA MET A 90 41.72 -0.51 1.47
C MET A 90 42.79 -0.66 2.56
N VAL A 91 42.40 -0.65 3.84
CA VAL A 91 43.32 -0.82 4.99
C VAL A 91 43.91 -2.22 5.03
N ARG A 92 43.11 -3.26 4.73
CA ARG A 92 43.58 -4.66 4.74
C ARG A 92 44.57 -4.98 3.62
N GLY A 93 44.58 -4.17 2.54
CA GLY A 93 45.50 -4.25 1.41
C GLY A 93 45.35 -5.52 0.55
N ALA A 94 45.80 -5.47 -0.71
CA ALA A 94 45.79 -6.62 -1.62
C ALA A 94 46.69 -7.79 -1.16
N ALA A 95 47.61 -7.54 -0.22
CA ALA A 95 48.53 -8.53 0.35
C ALA A 95 47.82 -9.64 1.16
N ASN A 96 46.56 -9.42 1.56
CA ASN A 96 45.73 -10.44 2.21
C ASN A 96 44.66 -11.01 1.26
N SER A 97 44.79 -10.81 -0.05
CA SER A 97 43.79 -11.24 -1.04
C SER A 97 44.29 -12.37 -1.93
N VAL A 98 43.40 -13.35 -2.10
CA VAL A 98 43.36 -14.46 -3.08
C VAL A 98 44.23 -15.69 -2.81
N PHE A 99 45.49 -15.58 -2.34
CA PHE A 99 46.34 -16.76 -2.09
C PHE A 99 46.69 -17.04 -0.62
N GLY A 100 46.37 -16.14 0.30
CA GLY A 100 46.51 -16.37 1.74
C GLY A 100 45.30 -17.11 2.28
N LEU A 101 45.48 -18.39 2.63
CA LEU A 101 44.52 -19.28 3.29
C LEU A 101 43.43 -18.52 4.06
N HIS A 102 42.24 -18.42 3.47
CA HIS A 102 41.07 -17.85 4.14
C HIS A 102 40.65 -18.82 5.27
N SER A 103 41.25 -18.72 6.44
CA SER A 103 40.80 -19.41 7.66
C SER A 103 39.57 -18.72 8.28
N ASN A 104 38.69 -18.13 7.47
CA ASN A 104 37.37 -17.73 7.93
C ASN A 104 36.46 -18.96 7.92
N LEU A 105 36.82 -19.97 8.73
CA LEU A 105 36.05 -21.18 8.99
C LEU A 105 34.70 -20.88 9.67
N ASN A 106 34.45 -19.62 10.02
CA ASN A 106 33.26 -19.15 10.70
C ASN A 106 32.59 -18.01 9.93
N CYS A 107 32.35 -18.20 8.63
CA CYS A 107 31.47 -17.32 7.87
C CYS A 107 30.01 -17.76 8.08
N PRO A 108 29.18 -17.00 8.80
CA PRO A 108 27.79 -17.39 9.08
C PRO A 108 26.92 -17.50 7.81
N ALA A 109 27.37 -16.89 6.71
CA ALA A 109 26.71 -16.98 5.41
C ALA A 109 27.04 -18.29 4.64
N LEU A 110 28.14 -18.97 4.99
CA LEU A 110 28.55 -20.25 4.38
C LEU A 110 28.10 -21.46 5.21
N ASP A 111 27.75 -21.24 6.49
CA ASP A 111 27.21 -22.28 7.37
C ASP A 111 25.68 -22.38 7.22
N GLY A 112 25.27 -23.04 6.14
CA GLY A 112 23.86 -23.25 5.82
C GLY A 112 23.08 -23.96 6.94
N GLU A 113 23.74 -24.76 7.76
CA GLU A 113 23.13 -25.44 8.89
C GLU A 113 22.82 -24.48 10.04
N LYS A 114 23.79 -23.65 10.47
CA LYS A 114 23.53 -22.59 11.45
C LYS A 114 22.49 -21.58 10.98
N ALA A 115 22.44 -21.28 9.69
CA ALA A 115 21.41 -20.42 9.12
C ALA A 115 20.02 -21.07 9.20
N ARG A 116 19.91 -22.38 8.89
CA ARG A 116 18.66 -23.15 9.02
C ARG A 116 18.19 -23.21 10.47
N THR A 117 19.06 -23.58 11.42
CA THR A 117 18.69 -23.68 12.84
C THR A 117 18.21 -22.34 13.42
N ARG A 118 18.87 -21.22 13.05
CA ARG A 118 18.41 -19.88 13.43
C ARG A 118 17.02 -19.57 12.88
N LYS A 119 16.75 -19.88 11.61
CA LYS A 119 15.42 -19.70 11.00
C LYS A 119 14.36 -20.56 11.69
N THR A 120 14.67 -21.84 11.94
CA THR A 120 13.77 -22.75 12.66
C THR A 120 13.45 -22.23 14.06
N ARG A 121 14.43 -21.70 14.80
CA ARG A 121 14.20 -21.10 16.12
C ARG A 121 13.25 -19.91 16.05
N ILE A 122 13.46 -19.00 15.08
CA ILE A 122 12.60 -17.83 14.91
C ILE A 122 11.16 -18.26 14.58
N LEU A 123 10.99 -19.18 13.62
CA LEU A 123 9.67 -19.71 13.27
C LEU A 123 8.97 -20.37 14.45
N LEU A 124 9.71 -21.12 15.27
CA LEU A 124 9.17 -21.76 16.48
C LEU A 124 8.68 -20.71 17.49
N GLU A 125 9.47 -19.66 17.72
CA GLU A 125 9.11 -18.56 18.64
C GLU A 125 7.86 -17.81 18.14
N GLU A 126 7.78 -17.52 16.85
CA GLU A 126 6.61 -16.90 16.22
C GLU A 126 5.36 -17.79 16.33
N ASN A 127 5.51 -19.08 16.05
CA ASN A 127 4.43 -20.06 16.19
C ASN A 127 3.91 -20.14 17.64
N GLN A 128 4.80 -20.09 18.63
CA GLN A 128 4.41 -20.08 20.05
C GLN A 128 3.63 -18.82 20.43
N VAL A 129 4.01 -17.65 19.88
CA VAL A 129 3.25 -16.41 20.11
C VAL A 129 1.87 -16.48 19.46
N MET A 130 1.79 -16.95 18.21
CA MET A 130 0.52 -17.13 17.50
C MET A 130 -0.39 -18.13 18.22
N LEU A 131 0.14 -19.26 18.67
CA LEU A 131 -0.61 -20.26 19.41
C LEU A 131 -1.17 -19.68 20.71
N ARG A 132 -0.36 -18.96 21.49
CA ARG A 132 -0.84 -18.27 22.70
C ARG A 132 -1.96 -17.30 22.38
N ARG A 133 -1.84 -16.54 21.29
CA ARG A 133 -2.89 -15.62 20.85
C ARG A 133 -4.18 -16.35 20.50
N ILE A 134 -4.11 -17.43 19.73
CA ILE A 134 -5.29 -18.23 19.35
C ILE A 134 -5.99 -18.75 20.60
N LEU A 135 -5.24 -19.34 21.54
CA LEU A 135 -5.79 -19.92 22.76
C LEU A 135 -6.39 -18.88 23.72
N GLN A 136 -5.80 -17.68 23.79
CA GLN A 136 -6.28 -16.60 24.66
C GLN A 136 -7.41 -15.77 24.03
N THR A 137 -7.56 -15.82 22.71
CA THR A 137 -8.58 -15.04 22.01
C THR A 137 -9.94 -15.67 22.30
N LYS A 138 -10.85 -14.87 22.88
CA LYS A 138 -12.23 -15.29 23.09
C LYS A 138 -12.95 -15.40 21.75
N PRO A 139 -13.79 -16.43 21.54
CA PRO A 139 -14.60 -16.51 20.33
C PRO A 139 -15.53 -15.29 20.27
N TYR A 140 -15.63 -14.68 19.08
CA TYR A 140 -16.48 -13.50 18.87
C TYR A 140 -17.97 -13.85 18.91
N TYR A 141 -18.31 -15.08 18.51
CA TYR A 141 -19.67 -15.60 18.52
C TYR A 141 -19.78 -16.77 19.49
N SER A 142 -20.84 -16.77 20.29
CA SER A 142 -21.24 -17.92 21.09
C SER A 142 -22.22 -18.78 20.30
N THR A 143 -21.86 -20.03 20.02
CA THR A 143 -22.74 -20.99 19.33
C THR A 143 -24.07 -21.14 20.07
N MET A 144 -24.04 -21.16 21.40
CA MET A 144 -25.24 -21.22 22.24
C MET A 144 -26.17 -20.01 22.05
N GLU A 145 -25.61 -18.81 21.86
CA GLU A 145 -26.42 -17.61 21.59
C GLU A 145 -26.98 -17.63 20.17
N TRP A 146 -26.21 -18.15 19.21
CA TRP A 146 -26.65 -18.33 17.83
C TRP A 146 -27.81 -19.33 17.73
N ASP A 147 -27.70 -20.46 18.43
CA ASP A 147 -28.75 -21.47 18.48
C ASP A 147 -30.03 -20.88 19.09
N ARG A 148 -29.92 -20.22 20.24
CA ARG A 148 -31.05 -19.53 20.90
C ARG A 148 -31.66 -18.42 20.04
N HIS A 149 -30.84 -17.68 19.31
CA HIS A 149 -31.32 -16.65 18.39
C HIS A 149 -32.06 -17.27 17.20
N THR A 150 -31.55 -18.38 16.68
CA THR A 150 -32.15 -19.13 15.58
C THR A 150 -33.51 -19.67 16.00
N GLU A 151 -33.60 -20.33 17.16
CA GLU A 151 -34.87 -20.82 17.73
C GLU A 151 -35.92 -19.71 17.84
N LYS A 152 -35.58 -18.56 18.42
CA LYS A 152 -36.50 -17.42 18.54
C LYS A 152 -36.92 -16.85 17.18
N THR A 153 -36.00 -16.82 16.24
CA THR A 153 -36.27 -16.33 14.88
C THR A 153 -37.21 -17.28 14.17
N ASP A 154 -37.02 -18.59 14.34
CA ASP A 154 -37.88 -19.64 13.78
C ASP A 154 -39.28 -19.60 14.40
N GLU A 155 -39.40 -19.42 15.71
CA GLU A 155 -40.68 -19.22 16.39
C GLU A 155 -41.42 -17.99 15.87
N LEU A 156 -40.74 -16.85 15.78
CA LEU A 156 -41.31 -15.61 15.26
C LEU A 156 -41.75 -15.75 13.80
N MET A 157 -40.90 -16.40 12.98
CA MET A 157 -41.20 -16.69 11.59
C MET A 157 -42.44 -17.59 11.48
N GLY A 158 -42.55 -18.62 12.32
CA GLY A 158 -43.73 -19.47 12.41
C GLY A 158 -45.02 -18.69 12.74
N GLN A 159 -44.93 -17.69 13.62
CA GLN A 159 -46.07 -16.83 13.97
C GLN A 159 -46.46 -15.85 12.86
N MET A 160 -45.48 -15.30 12.13
CA MET A 160 -45.70 -14.33 11.05
C MET A 160 -46.14 -14.97 9.73
N CYS A 161 -45.78 -16.23 9.50
CA CYS A 161 -46.04 -16.89 8.23
C CYS A 161 -47.46 -17.46 8.15
N ARG A 162 -48.18 -17.09 7.08
CA ARG A 162 -49.52 -17.62 6.75
C ARG A 162 -49.50 -19.10 6.32
N TYR A 163 -48.34 -19.59 5.88
CA TYR A 163 -48.12 -20.94 5.37
C TYR A 163 -46.88 -21.57 6.03
N PRO A 164 -46.83 -22.91 6.20
CA PRO A 164 -45.71 -23.56 6.88
C PRO A 164 -44.38 -23.29 6.15
N VAL A 165 -43.40 -22.79 6.91
CA VAL A 165 -42.07 -22.48 6.39
C VAL A 165 -41.35 -23.79 6.06
N ARG A 166 -41.21 -24.09 4.77
CA ARG A 166 -40.38 -25.19 4.29
C ARG A 166 -38.95 -24.69 4.13
N LEU A 167 -38.22 -24.60 5.24
CA LEU A 167 -36.77 -24.48 5.17
C LEU A 167 -36.26 -25.77 4.52
N ALA A 168 -35.65 -25.66 3.35
CA ALA A 168 -35.00 -26.80 2.73
C ALA A 168 -33.93 -27.30 3.71
N LYS A 169 -34.18 -28.43 4.37
CA LYS A 169 -33.13 -29.18 5.05
C LYS A 169 -32.15 -29.57 3.97
N ASN A 170 -31.10 -28.77 3.81
CA ASN A 170 -29.88 -29.26 3.18
C ASN A 170 -29.41 -30.40 4.08
N GLN A 171 -29.75 -31.63 3.71
CA GLN A 171 -29.05 -32.81 4.15
C GLN A 171 -27.64 -32.73 3.52
N GLY A 172 -26.84 -31.80 4.01
CA GLY A 172 -25.42 -31.76 3.78
C GLY A 172 -24.80 -32.56 4.91
N ASP A 173 -24.51 -33.82 4.61
CA ASP A 173 -23.52 -34.69 5.24
C ASP A 173 -22.90 -34.13 6.54
N SER A 174 -23.48 -34.50 7.68
CA SER A 174 -22.81 -34.50 8.97
C SER A 174 -21.88 -35.72 9.12
N SER A 175 -21.30 -36.21 8.03
CA SER A 175 -20.20 -37.17 8.06
C SER A 175 -18.86 -36.43 8.07
N SER A 176 -18.16 -36.56 9.21
CA SER A 176 -16.75 -36.23 9.45
C SER A 176 -16.33 -34.75 9.52
N LEU A 177 -16.67 -34.06 10.61
CA LEU A 177 -15.61 -33.35 11.31
C LEU A 177 -14.92 -34.37 12.22
N HIS A 178 -13.85 -34.97 11.72
CA HIS A 178 -12.92 -35.70 12.54
C HIS A 178 -12.38 -34.71 13.59
N HIS A 179 -12.90 -34.77 14.82
CA HIS A 179 -12.10 -34.41 15.98
C HIS A 179 -10.88 -35.32 15.87
N GLY A 180 -9.74 -34.74 15.49
CA GLY A 180 -8.47 -35.43 15.52
C GLY A 180 -8.22 -35.76 16.98
N ASP A 181 -8.46 -37.01 17.34
CA ASP A 181 -7.97 -37.58 18.57
C ASP A 181 -6.50 -37.21 18.72
N THR A 182 -6.19 -36.67 19.88
CA THR A 182 -4.85 -36.46 20.38
C THR A 182 -4.24 -37.83 20.64
N THR A 183 -3.91 -38.57 19.58
CA THR A 183 -3.02 -39.72 19.70
C THR A 183 -1.61 -39.22 19.91
N ALA A 184 -1.15 -39.43 21.15
CA ALA A 184 0.22 -39.38 21.58
C ALA A 184 1.19 -39.80 20.46
N VAL A 185 2.02 -38.86 20.00
CA VAL A 185 3.29 -39.21 19.35
C VAL A 185 4.23 -39.58 20.48
N SER A 186 4.17 -40.85 20.89
CA SER A 186 5.22 -41.50 21.65
C SER A 186 6.47 -41.60 20.78
N ASP A 187 7.55 -41.01 21.27
CA ASP A 187 8.93 -41.49 21.16
C ASP A 187 9.31 -42.27 19.89
N THR A 188 9.76 -41.54 18.88
CA THR A 188 10.80 -42.04 17.96
C THR A 188 12.03 -41.14 18.04
N ALA A 189 12.63 -41.10 19.23
CA ALA A 189 13.94 -40.50 19.47
C ALA A 189 14.75 -41.42 20.39
N SER A 190 14.91 -42.70 20.01
CA SER A 190 15.85 -43.65 20.63
C SER A 190 16.01 -44.90 19.78
N GLN A 191 16.69 -44.79 18.63
CA GLN A 191 17.28 -45.95 17.94
C GLN A 191 18.30 -45.49 16.88
N ALA A 192 19.41 -44.93 17.35
CA ALA A 192 20.65 -44.80 16.57
C ALA A 192 21.86 -44.79 17.52
N SER A 193 21.97 -45.81 18.37
CA SER A 193 23.17 -46.11 19.18
C SER A 193 23.08 -47.54 19.70
N SER A 194 23.50 -48.51 18.90
CA SER A 194 24.03 -49.83 19.32
C SER A 194 24.04 -50.82 18.15
N ARG A 195 25.04 -50.73 17.27
CA ARG A 195 25.66 -51.93 16.70
C ARG A 195 27.17 -51.76 16.76
N LEU A 196 27.69 -52.16 17.92
CA LEU A 196 29.06 -52.63 18.06
C LEU A 196 29.27 -53.78 17.09
N GLY A 197 30.25 -53.63 16.20
CA GLY A 197 30.85 -54.69 15.42
C GLY A 197 32.35 -54.57 15.57
N SER A 198 32.85 -54.87 16.77
CA SER A 198 34.26 -55.19 16.98
C SER A 198 34.53 -56.57 16.38
N SER A 199 35.35 -56.64 15.33
CA SER A 199 36.34 -57.71 15.21
C SER A 199 37.53 -57.23 14.38
N ARG A 200 38.63 -57.04 15.10
CA ARG A 200 40.04 -57.12 14.66
C ARG A 200 40.33 -58.46 13.94
N PRO A 201 41.54 -58.71 13.38
CA PRO A 201 42.80 -57.95 13.45
C PRO A 201 43.20 -57.20 12.17
#